data_AF-A0A843HH09-F1
#
_entry.id   AF-A0A843HH09-F1
#
_cell.length_a   1.000
_cell.length_b   1.000
_cell.length_c   1.000
_cell.angle_alpha   90.00
_cell.angle_beta   90.00
_cell.angle_gamma   90.00
#
_symmetry.space_group_name_H-M   'P 1'
#
loop_
_entity.id
_entity.type
_entity.pdbx_description
1 polymer ?
#
loop_
_entity_poly.entity_id
_entity_poly.type
_entity_poly.pdbx_seq_one_letter_code
_entity_poly.pdbx_strand_id
1 'polypeptide(L)'
;MEQFKHFRFWCQKVLPLVYDDSLSYYEVLCRVVDYINKIINDENSVIAEINELKAEIAVIQKWIDDFSADYLEELIKNTLLKMIIVGLTDDGHIVFFIADSWDDITFNTSGYDITIPTLDFGHLILSY
;
A
#
# COMPACT_ATOMS: atom_id res chain seq x y z
N MET A 1 20.74 -13.36 4.86
CA MET A 1 21.61 -13.33 6.05
C MET A 1 22.17 -14.74 6.25
N GLU A 2 23.40 -14.89 6.75
CA GLU A 2 23.98 -16.23 6.97
C GLU A 2 23.38 -16.89 8.22
N GLN A 3 23.19 -18.21 8.17
CA GLN A 3 22.70 -18.99 9.30
C GLN A 3 23.82 -19.29 10.30
N PHE A 4 23.50 -19.21 11.58
CA PHE A 4 24.41 -19.58 12.66
C PHE A 4 24.56 -21.10 12.75
N LYS A 5 25.80 -21.57 12.95
CA LYS A 5 26.10 -22.99 13.11
C LYS A 5 26.01 -23.38 14.58
N HIS A 6 25.50 -24.58 14.85
CA HIS A 6 25.48 -25.13 16.21
C HIS A 6 26.86 -25.22 16.84
N PHE A 7 26.89 -24.96 18.14
CA PHE A 7 28.06 -25.16 18.97
C PHE A 7 28.25 -26.66 19.24
N ARG A 8 29.41 -27.19 18.83
CA ARG A 8 29.74 -28.60 18.96
C ARG A 8 30.46 -28.83 20.28
N PHE A 9 29.73 -29.32 21.26
CA PHE A 9 30.26 -29.75 22.56
C PHE A 9 29.81 -31.18 22.85
N TRP A 10 30.66 -31.95 23.51
CA TRP A 10 30.35 -33.34 23.87
C TRP A 10 30.25 -33.48 25.39
N CYS A 11 29.07 -33.87 25.87
CA CYS A 11 28.82 -34.17 27.27
C CYS A 11 29.19 -35.63 27.57
N GLN A 12 30.39 -35.83 28.11
CA GLN A 12 30.90 -37.13 28.53
C GLN A 12 30.38 -37.47 29.92
N LYS A 13 29.77 -38.65 30.06
CA LYS A 13 29.45 -39.23 31.37
C LYS A 13 30.73 -39.74 32.01
N VAL A 14 31.35 -38.91 32.83
CA VAL A 14 32.51 -39.29 33.66
C VAL A 14 32.05 -39.54 35.10
N LEU A 15 32.46 -40.68 35.67
CA LEU A 15 32.29 -40.93 37.09
C LEU A 15 33.50 -40.30 37.80
N PRO A 16 33.32 -39.29 38.65
CA PRO A 16 34.45 -38.64 39.30
C PRO A 16 35.02 -39.58 40.36
N LEU A 17 36.35 -39.66 40.42
CA LEU A 17 37.06 -40.45 41.43
C LEU A 17 36.86 -39.89 42.85
N VAL A 18 36.59 -38.59 42.93
CA VAL A 18 36.36 -37.84 44.17
C VAL A 18 35.06 -37.05 43.99
N TYR A 19 34.13 -37.18 44.93
CA TYR A 19 32.85 -36.48 44.91
C TYR A 19 33.01 -35.02 45.37
N ASP A 20 33.45 -34.13 44.48
CA ASP A 20 33.40 -32.68 44.66
C ASP A 20 32.29 -32.04 43.78
N ASP A 21 32.15 -30.72 43.83
CA ASP A 21 31.16 -29.97 43.05
C ASP A 21 31.48 -29.93 41.53
N SER A 22 32.59 -30.53 41.07
CA SER A 22 32.98 -30.51 39.65
C SER A 22 31.94 -31.16 38.73
N LEU A 23 31.21 -32.16 39.24
CA LEU A 23 30.12 -32.80 38.49
C LEU A 23 28.96 -31.84 38.22
N SER A 24 28.65 -30.97 39.18
CA SER A 24 27.59 -29.97 39.06
C SER A 24 27.96 -28.89 38.04
N TYR A 25 29.20 -28.38 38.07
CA TYR A 25 29.68 -27.41 37.09
C TYR A 25 29.69 -27.98 35.66
N TYR A 26 30.06 -29.24 35.51
CA TYR A 26 30.02 -29.92 34.22
C TYR A 26 28.60 -30.04 33.66
N GLU A 27 27.63 -30.43 34.49
CA GLU A 27 26.22 -30.50 34.09
C GLU A 27 25.67 -29.13 33.70
N VAL A 28 26.00 -28.08 34.46
CA VAL A 28 25.63 -26.70 34.11
C VAL A 28 26.17 -26.33 32.73
N LEU A 29 27.43 -26.64 32.44
CA LEU A 29 28.05 -26.32 31.15
C LEU A 29 27.36 -27.06 29.99
N CYS A 30 27.01 -28.33 30.19
CA CYS A 30 26.20 -29.09 29.24
C CYS A 30 24.84 -28.43 28.96
N ARG A 31 24.11 -28.04 30.02
CA ARG A 31 22.81 -27.37 29.88
C ARG A 31 22.93 -26.01 29.21
N VAL A 32 24.00 -25.26 29.49
CA VAL A 32 24.27 -23.97 28.84
C VAL A 32 24.49 -24.16 27.35
N VAL A 33 25.27 -25.16 26.94
CA VAL A 33 25.47 -25.46 25.52
C VAL A 33 24.17 -25.88 24.84
N ASP A 34 23.37 -26.73 25.49
CA ASP A 34 22.07 -27.14 24.96
C ASP A 34 21.15 -25.94 24.74
N TYR A 35 21.14 -24.99 25.69
CA TYR A 35 20.36 -23.77 25.59
C TYR A 35 20.87 -22.84 24.48
N ILE A 36 22.19 -22.67 24.34
CA ILE A 36 22.79 -21.91 23.24
C ILE A 36 22.38 -22.50 21.89
N ASN A 37 22.40 -23.82 21.76
CA ASN A 37 21.98 -24.49 20.53
C ASN A 37 20.49 -24.30 20.23
N LYS A 38 19.63 -24.22 21.25
CA LYS A 38 18.21 -23.85 21.06
C LYS A 38 18.06 -22.42 20.57
N ILE A 39 18.78 -21.47 21.18
CA ILE A 39 18.76 -20.07 20.74
C ILE A 39 19.21 -19.95 19.27
N ILE A 40 20.26 -20.67 18.88
CA ILE A 40 20.74 -20.70 17.49
C ILE A 40 19.64 -21.20 16.52
N ASN A 41 18.84 -22.19 16.93
CA ASN A 41 17.71 -22.64 16.11
C ASN A 41 16.65 -21.56 15.98
N ASP A 42 16.29 -20.91 17.09
CA ASP A 42 15.28 -19.86 17.10
C ASP A 42 15.73 -18.67 16.23
N GLU A 43 16.99 -18.23 16.36
CA GLU A 43 17.56 -17.18 15.51
C GLU A 43 17.58 -17.56 14.03
N ASN A 44 17.94 -18.81 13.69
CA ASN A 44 17.92 -19.28 12.31
C ASN A 44 16.50 -19.32 11.73
N SER A 45 15.50 -19.65 12.55
CA SER A 45 14.07 -19.58 12.15
C SER A 45 13.67 -18.14 11.84
N VAL A 46 14.01 -17.20 12.72
CA VAL A 46 13.74 -15.77 12.53
C VAL A 46 14.44 -15.23 11.28
N ILE A 47 15.69 -15.63 11.04
CA ILE A 47 16.42 -15.25 9.81
C ILE A 47 15.69 -15.76 8.57
N ALA A 48 15.13 -16.97 8.60
CA ALA A 48 14.36 -17.52 7.48
C ALA A 48 13.11 -16.68 7.21
N GLU A 49 12.31 -16.39 8.24
CA GLU A 49 11.11 -15.55 8.15
C GLU A 49 11.42 -14.14 7.62
N ILE A 50 12.50 -13.51 8.08
CA ILE A 50 12.91 -12.19 7.57
C ILE A 50 13.29 -12.25 6.09
N ASN A 51 13.96 -13.31 5.64
CA ASN A 51 14.31 -13.45 4.22
C ASN A 51 13.06 -13.62 3.35
N GLU A 52 12.05 -14.36 3.83
CA GLU A 52 10.76 -14.52 3.15
C GLU A 52 10.02 -13.17 3.06
N LEU A 53 9.89 -12.46 4.19
CA LEU A 53 9.27 -11.14 4.23
C LEU A 53 9.99 -10.14 3.30
N LYS A 54 11.32 -10.18 3.24
CA LYS A 54 12.09 -9.33 2.32
C LYS A 54 11.79 -9.64 0.85
N ALA A 55 11.52 -10.90 0.51
CA ALA A 55 11.13 -11.28 -0.84
C ALA A 55 9.73 -10.74 -1.18
N GLU A 56 8.77 -10.84 -0.26
CA GLU A 56 7.42 -10.27 -0.43
C GLU A 56 7.46 -8.74 -0.62
N ILE A 57 8.25 -8.04 0.20
CA ILE A 57 8.42 -6.58 0.08
C ILE A 57 9.01 -6.21 -1.28
N ALA A 58 9.95 -6.99 -1.81
CA ALA A 58 10.52 -6.73 -3.14
C ALA A 58 9.47 -6.84 -4.26
N VAL A 59 8.52 -7.76 -4.13
CA VAL A 59 7.40 -7.87 -5.09
C VAL A 59 6.49 -6.65 -5.01
N ILE A 60 6.16 -6.20 -3.81
CA ILE A 60 5.32 -5.00 -3.60
C ILE A 60 6.02 -3.76 -4.15
N GLN A 61 7.31 -3.59 -3.88
CA GLN A 61 8.09 -2.46 -4.40
C GLN A 61 8.04 -2.43 -5.93
N LYS A 62 8.23 -3.60 -6.57
CA LYS A 62 8.12 -3.70 -8.02
C LYS A 62 6.73 -3.29 -8.52
N TRP A 63 5.67 -3.72 -7.83
CA TRP A 63 4.30 -3.32 -8.17
C TRP A 63 4.08 -1.81 -8.06
N ILE A 64 4.67 -1.16 -7.05
CA ILE A 64 4.60 0.29 -6.88
C ILE A 64 5.39 1.01 -7.97
N ASP A 65 6.59 0.54 -8.28
CA ASP A 65 7.45 1.14 -9.31
C ASP A 65 6.82 0.98 -10.72
N ASP A 66 6.16 -0.15 -10.98
CA ASP A 66 5.44 -0.43 -12.23
C ASP A 66 4.05 0.24 -12.27
N PHE A 67 3.57 0.82 -11.17
CA PHE A 67 2.27 1.48 -11.11
C PHE A 67 2.34 2.85 -11.80
N SER A 68 1.72 2.96 -12.98
CA SER A 68 1.53 4.22 -13.70
C SER A 68 0.12 4.76 -13.47
N ALA A 69 0.04 6.02 -13.03
CA ALA A 69 -1.23 6.73 -12.88
C ALA A 69 -1.86 7.12 -14.23
N ASP A 70 -1.11 7.00 -15.32
CA ASP A 70 -1.51 7.42 -16.67
C ASP A 70 -2.86 6.82 -17.11
N TYR A 71 -3.06 5.52 -16.85
CA TYR A 71 -4.34 4.86 -17.16
C TYR A 71 -5.50 5.40 -16.32
N LEU A 72 -5.27 5.68 -15.03
CA LEU A 72 -6.29 6.24 -14.16
C LEU A 72 -6.62 7.69 -14.55
N GLU A 73 -5.62 8.48 -14.95
CA GLU A 73 -5.83 9.82 -15.48
C GLU A 73 -6.67 9.79 -16.77
N GLU A 74 -6.35 8.87 -17.70
CA GLU A 74 -7.12 8.69 -18.92
C GLU A 74 -8.57 8.24 -18.62
N LEU A 75 -8.74 7.29 -17.71
CA LEU A 75 -10.06 6.79 -17.31
C LEU A 75 -10.89 7.90 -16.66
N ILE A 76 -10.32 8.67 -15.73
CA ILE A 76 -11.00 9.79 -15.05
C ILE A 76 -11.41 10.86 -16.07
N LYS A 77 -10.52 11.26 -16.99
CA LYS A 77 -10.85 12.18 -18.08
C LYS A 77 -12.01 11.65 -18.93
N ASN A 78 -12.01 10.36 -19.25
CA ASN A 78 -13.00 9.76 -20.12
C ASN A 78 -14.37 9.49 -19.46
N THR A 79 -14.45 9.33 -18.14
CA THR A 79 -15.69 8.91 -17.46
C THR A 79 -16.31 9.93 -16.51
N LEU A 80 -15.51 10.75 -15.82
CA LEU A 80 -16.04 11.63 -14.75
C LEU A 80 -16.24 13.10 -15.18
N LEU A 81 -15.65 13.53 -16.30
CA LEU A 81 -15.61 14.95 -16.71
C LEU A 81 -16.39 15.26 -17.99
N LYS A 82 -17.34 14.42 -18.41
CA LYS A 82 -18.14 14.66 -19.62
C LYS A 82 -19.43 15.39 -19.28
N MET A 83 -19.52 16.65 -19.70
CA MET A 83 -20.74 17.45 -19.60
C MET A 83 -21.79 16.93 -20.60
N ILE A 84 -23.04 16.79 -20.15
CA ILE A 84 -24.18 16.45 -20.99
C ILE A 84 -25.08 17.67 -21.11
N ILE A 85 -25.19 18.21 -22.32
CA ILE A 85 -26.13 19.30 -22.66
C ILE A 85 -27.38 18.69 -23.29
N VAL A 86 -28.56 19.14 -22.85
CA VAL A 86 -29.83 18.72 -23.44
C VAL A 86 -30.30 19.80 -24.40
N GLY A 87 -30.55 19.42 -25.65
CA GLY A 87 -31.09 20.30 -26.69
C GLY A 87 -32.30 19.71 -27.39
N LEU A 88 -32.93 20.53 -28.24
CA LEU A 88 -34.03 20.15 -29.12
C LEU A 88 -33.58 20.34 -30.57
N THR A 89 -33.85 19.35 -31.42
CA THR A 89 -33.63 19.51 -32.87
C THR A 89 -34.78 20.27 -33.52
N ASP A 90 -34.54 20.80 -34.72
CA ASP A 90 -35.57 21.48 -35.53
C ASP A 90 -36.78 20.57 -35.82
N ASP A 91 -36.57 19.25 -35.81
CA ASP A 91 -37.62 18.22 -35.96
C ASP A 91 -38.32 17.86 -34.64
N GLY A 92 -38.02 18.55 -33.53
CA GLY A 92 -38.68 18.39 -32.23
C GLY A 92 -38.20 17.22 -31.37
N HIS A 93 -37.03 16.63 -31.67
CA HIS A 93 -36.48 15.53 -30.88
C HIS A 93 -35.56 16.04 -29.77
N ILE A 94 -35.63 15.41 -28.59
CA ILE A 94 -34.69 15.68 -27.49
C ILE A 94 -33.37 14.97 -27.81
N VAL A 95 -32.27 15.72 -27.78
CA VAL A 95 -30.92 15.20 -28.05
C VAL A 95 -29.99 15.56 -26.90
N PHE A 96 -29.13 14.61 -26.53
CA PHE A 96 -28.09 14.77 -25.52
C PHE A 96 -26.75 14.95 -26.22
N PHE A 97 -26.14 16.12 -26.08
CA PHE A 97 -24.82 16.43 -26.58
C PHE A 97 -23.79 16.19 -25.47
N ILE A 98 -22.75 15.42 -25.76
CA ILE A 98 -21.65 15.18 -24.84
C ILE A 98 -20.52 16.11 -25.27
N ALA A 99 -20.17 17.08 -24.44
CA ALA A 99 -19.11 18.03 -24.75
C ALA A 99 -17.72 17.38 -24.57
N ASP A 100 -16.80 17.67 -25.48
CA ASP A 100 -15.44 17.14 -25.46
C ASP A 100 -14.53 17.88 -24.44
N SER A 101 -14.86 19.13 -24.09
CA SER A 101 -14.13 19.94 -23.11
C SER A 101 -15.04 20.94 -22.37
N TRP A 102 -14.48 21.66 -21.38
CA TRP A 102 -15.15 22.74 -20.63
C TRP A 102 -14.79 24.14 -21.16
N ASP A 103 -14.02 24.23 -22.25
CA ASP A 103 -13.46 25.49 -22.75
C ASP A 103 -14.54 26.45 -23.28
N ASP A 104 -15.70 25.92 -23.68
CA ASP A 104 -16.82 26.69 -24.22
C ASP A 104 -17.70 27.34 -23.13
N ILE A 105 -17.46 27.04 -21.83
CA ILE A 105 -18.26 27.62 -20.75
C ILE A 105 -17.73 29.00 -20.40
N THR A 106 -18.50 30.03 -20.76
CA THR A 106 -18.28 31.40 -20.28
C THR A 106 -19.35 31.79 -19.27
N PHE A 107 -18.93 32.12 -18.05
CA PHE A 107 -19.83 32.66 -17.03
C PHE A 107 -19.97 34.16 -17.26
N ASN A 108 -21.02 34.52 -17.98
CA ASN A 108 -21.35 35.93 -18.18
C ASN A 108 -22.26 36.40 -17.04
N THR A 109 -21.85 37.46 -16.36
CA THR A 109 -22.79 38.34 -15.67
C THR A 109 -23.33 39.28 -16.74
N SER A 110 -24.58 39.14 -17.14
CA SER A 110 -25.15 39.79 -18.33
C SER A 110 -25.05 41.32 -18.34
N GLY A 111 -24.75 41.99 -17.23
CA GLY A 111 -24.77 43.46 -17.10
C GLY A 111 -26.18 44.06 -17.26
N TYR A 112 -27.08 43.33 -17.91
CA TYR A 112 -28.52 43.39 -17.83
C TYR A 112 -28.95 42.49 -16.68
N ASP A 113 -29.15 43.08 -15.50
CA ASP A 113 -29.86 42.40 -14.41
C ASP A 113 -31.22 41.97 -14.93
N ILE A 114 -31.38 40.68 -15.23
CA ILE A 114 -32.70 40.12 -15.51
C ILE A 114 -33.40 40.08 -14.15
N THR A 115 -34.19 41.08 -13.83
CA THR A 115 -34.98 41.09 -12.60
C THR A 115 -36.06 40.01 -12.71
N ILE A 116 -35.73 38.80 -12.28
CA ILE A 116 -36.71 37.74 -12.05
C ILE A 116 -37.39 38.08 -10.71
N PRO A 117 -38.72 38.23 -10.64
CA PRO A 117 -39.42 38.78 -9.47
C PRO A 117 -39.26 38.01 -8.14
N THR A 118 -38.48 36.93 -8.10
CA THR A 118 -38.48 35.94 -7.02
C THR A 118 -37.14 35.71 -6.34
N LEU A 119 -36.01 36.29 -6.78
CA LEU A 119 -34.71 36.12 -6.10
C LEU A 119 -33.87 37.41 -6.06
N ASP A 120 -33.50 37.84 -4.84
CA ASP A 120 -32.82 39.11 -4.50
C ASP A 120 -31.27 39.06 -4.62
N PHE A 121 -30.71 38.19 -5.46
CA PHE A 121 -29.25 38.11 -5.64
C PHE A 121 -28.84 37.88 -7.10
N GLY A 122 -27.62 38.31 -7.45
CA GLY A 122 -27.04 38.15 -8.78
C GLY A 122 -26.96 36.68 -9.18
N HIS A 123 -27.42 36.37 -10.39
CA HIS A 123 -27.45 35.02 -10.94
C HIS A 123 -26.41 34.87 -12.06
N LEU A 124 -25.73 33.73 -12.07
CA LEU A 124 -24.85 33.35 -13.18
C LEU A 124 -25.72 32.80 -14.31
N ILE A 125 -25.60 33.39 -15.49
CA ILE A 125 -26.27 32.89 -16.69
C ILE A 125 -25.27 32.01 -17.43
N LEU A 126 -25.62 30.74 -17.57
CA LEU A 126 -24.91 29.82 -18.46
C LEU A 126 -25.31 30.16 -19.90
N SER A 127 -24.42 30.84 -20.61
CA SER A 127 -24.49 31.00 -22.07
C SER A 127 -23.61 29.93 -22.73
N TYR A 128 -24.21 29.16 -23.63
CA TYR A 128 -23.56 28.18 -24.49
C TYR A 128 -23.58 28.68 -25.95
#